data_AF-A0A5K1VDH9-F1
#
_entry.id   AF-A0A5K1VDH9-F1
#
_cell.length_a   1.000
_cell.length_b   1.000
_cell.length_c   1.000
_cell.angle_alpha   90.00
_cell.angle_beta   90.00
_cell.angle_gamma   90.00
#
_symmetry.space_group_name_H-M   'P 1'
#
loop_
_entity.id
_entity.type
_entity.pdbx_description
1 polymer ?
#
loop_
_entity_poly.entity_id
_entity_poly.type
_entity_poly.pdbx_seq_one_letter_code
_entity_poly.pdbx_strand_id
1 'polypeptide(L)'
;MRIYDRIIEYTHGRYGNKTEETSSESEESTDSPSIMKEKMPHCKYVTELCQHILFFSSFQLSFALMFSLYCQFYYLAIFNSGLLLSSIIHWNKPTLGLRRKIDITMAFINCIIHAIYAFSINSMCFFVWLLATIFMIVLYLTGKRFSYNSYSTLYHLLVHATGTMSALSIYYISKNKLIDHS
;
A
#
# COMPACT_ATOMS: atom_id res chain seq x y z
N MET A 1 15.23 -10.72 -22.10
CA MET A 1 15.76 -10.26 -20.80
C MET A 1 14.59 -9.88 -19.92
N ARG A 2 14.28 -10.67 -18.88
CA ARG A 2 13.06 -10.55 -18.07
C ARG A 2 13.27 -9.47 -17.01
N ILE A 3 12.21 -8.77 -16.59
CA ILE A 3 12.26 -7.69 -15.59
C ILE A 3 12.93 -8.16 -14.28
N TYR A 4 12.82 -9.44 -13.95
CA TYR A 4 13.50 -10.08 -12.83
C TYR A 4 15.02 -9.99 -12.90
N ASP A 5 15.61 -10.14 -14.09
CA ASP A 5 17.06 -10.08 -14.29
C ASP A 5 17.60 -8.69 -13.91
N ARG A 6 16.85 -7.63 -14.29
CA ARG A 6 17.19 -6.24 -13.94
C ARG A 6 17.08 -5.94 -12.45
N ILE A 7 16.14 -6.57 -11.74
CA ILE A 7 15.98 -6.37 -10.29
C ILE A 7 17.14 -7.01 -9.52
N ILE A 8 17.61 -8.19 -9.95
CA ILE A 8 18.74 -8.90 -9.34
C ILE A 8 20.06 -8.15 -9.60
N GLU A 9 20.28 -7.66 -10.80
CA GLU A 9 21.49 -6.91 -11.17
C GLU A 9 21.65 -5.62 -10.34
N TYR A 10 20.55 -4.89 -10.12
CA TYR A 10 20.55 -3.70 -9.25
C TYR A 10 20.73 -4.00 -7.75
N THR A 11 20.41 -5.22 -7.30
CA THR A 11 20.60 -5.61 -5.90
C THR A 11 21.99 -6.18 -5.62
N HIS A 12 22.59 -6.91 -6.56
CA HIS A 12 23.94 -7.47 -6.42
C HIS A 12 25.05 -6.39 -6.49
N GLY A 13 24.90 -5.37 -7.34
CA GLY A 13 25.88 -4.28 -7.45
C GLY A 13 26.06 -3.45 -6.16
N ARG A 14 25.14 -3.58 -5.18
CA ARG A 14 25.20 -2.82 -3.92
C ARG A 14 25.81 -3.59 -2.75
N TYR A 15 25.99 -4.91 -2.87
CA TYR A 15 26.48 -5.76 -1.78
C TYR A 15 27.98 -6.09 -1.89
N GLY A 16 28.62 -5.82 -3.04
CA GLY A 16 30.03 -6.13 -3.29
C GLY A 16 31.05 -5.07 -2.86
N ASN A 17 30.64 -3.94 -2.27
CA ASN A 17 31.55 -2.80 -2.04
C ASN A 17 31.84 -2.49 -0.56
N LYS A 18 31.89 -3.53 0.25
CA LYS A 18 32.44 -3.50 1.62
C LYS A 18 33.22 -4.78 1.82
N THR A 19 34.50 -4.78 1.48
CA THR A 19 35.67 -5.33 2.21
C THR A 19 36.85 -5.23 1.23
N GLU A 20 38.05 -4.89 1.73
CA GLU A 20 39.35 -4.78 1.01
C GLU A 20 39.50 -3.44 0.25
N GLU A 21 40.54 -2.61 0.41
CA GLU A 21 41.95 -2.85 0.75
C GLU A 21 42.64 -1.55 1.22
N THR A 22 43.72 -1.73 2.00
CA THR A 22 44.66 -0.71 2.46
C THR A 22 45.81 -0.57 1.44
N SER A 23 46.28 0.66 1.22
CA SER A 23 47.59 1.10 0.65
C SER A 23 47.99 0.69 -0.78
N SER A 24 48.11 1.66 -1.70
CA SER A 24 49.38 2.23 -2.22
C SER A 24 49.12 3.13 -3.44
N GLU A 25 49.95 4.17 -3.58
CA GLU A 25 49.91 5.23 -4.60
C GLU A 25 50.07 4.74 -6.06
N SER A 26 49.32 5.32 -7.00
CA SER A 26 49.81 5.80 -8.31
C SER A 26 48.67 6.47 -9.11
N GLU A 27 48.93 7.69 -9.57
CA GLU A 27 48.10 8.48 -10.49
C GLU A 27 48.15 7.89 -11.92
N GLU A 28 47.01 7.73 -12.61
CA GLU A 28 46.80 8.19 -14.01
C GLU A 28 45.38 7.89 -14.56
N SER A 29 44.72 8.97 -14.98
CA SER A 29 43.82 9.12 -16.14
C SER A 29 42.80 8.03 -16.51
N THR A 30 41.51 8.35 -16.36
CA THR A 30 40.55 8.65 -17.46
C THR A 30 39.13 8.45 -16.91
N ASP A 31 38.42 9.56 -16.71
CA ASP A 31 37.22 9.61 -15.89
C ASP A 31 36.06 8.73 -16.37
N SER A 32 35.62 7.94 -15.42
CA SER A 32 34.52 6.99 -15.45
C SER A 32 33.16 7.64 -15.75
N PRO A 33 32.18 6.86 -16.26
CA PRO A 33 30.84 7.36 -16.53
C PRO A 33 30.24 7.84 -15.22
N SER A 34 29.89 9.12 -15.19
CA SER A 34 29.23 9.76 -14.07
C SER A 34 27.93 9.03 -13.76
N ILE A 35 27.98 8.12 -12.79
CA ILE A 35 26.80 7.60 -12.10
C ILE A 35 26.17 8.82 -11.46
N MET A 36 25.20 9.43 -12.17
CA MET A 36 24.34 10.48 -11.63
C MET A 36 23.69 9.87 -10.38
N LYS A 37 24.26 10.19 -9.22
CA LYS A 37 23.55 10.09 -7.93
C LYS A 37 22.38 11.03 -8.06
N GLU A 38 21.26 10.47 -8.51
CA GLU A 38 19.95 11.10 -8.54
C GLU A 38 19.72 11.66 -7.12
N LYS A 39 19.90 12.98 -6.98
CA LYS A 39 19.60 13.69 -5.74
C LYS A 39 18.10 13.54 -5.53
N MET A 40 17.71 12.60 -4.65
CA MET A 40 16.32 12.50 -4.22
C MET A 40 15.86 13.89 -3.78
N PRO A 41 14.82 14.47 -4.41
CA PRO A 41 14.30 15.75 -3.98
C PRO A 41 13.91 15.62 -2.51
N HIS A 42 14.37 16.58 -1.70
CA HIS A 42 14.48 16.58 -0.23
C HIS A 42 13.19 16.31 0.58
N CYS A 43 12.09 15.88 -0.06
CA CYS A 43 10.76 15.75 0.51
C CYS A 43 10.05 14.41 0.22
N LYS A 44 10.55 13.58 -0.72
CA LYS A 44 9.98 12.25 -1.02
C LYS A 44 10.71 11.17 -0.23
N TYR A 45 9.97 10.22 0.34
CA TYR A 45 10.53 9.11 1.13
C TYR A 45 10.47 7.74 0.43
N VAL A 46 10.02 7.70 -0.82
CA VAL A 46 9.97 6.50 -1.69
C VAL A 46 10.64 6.81 -3.03
N THR A 47 11.13 5.78 -3.71
CA THR A 47 11.64 5.90 -5.10
C THR A 47 10.49 6.21 -6.07
N GLU A 48 10.80 6.77 -7.24
CA GLU A 48 9.77 7.15 -8.22
C GLU A 48 8.98 5.95 -8.71
N LEU A 49 9.65 4.81 -9.00
CA LEU A 49 8.97 3.57 -9.36
C LEU A 49 7.97 3.12 -8.28
N CYS A 50 8.39 3.15 -7.01
CA CYS A 50 7.50 2.78 -5.90
C CYS A 50 6.35 3.77 -5.75
N GLN A 51 6.59 5.07 -5.93
CA GLN A 51 5.54 6.09 -5.94
C GLN A 51 4.46 5.77 -6.99
N HIS A 52 4.86 5.45 -8.22
CA HIS A 52 3.90 5.10 -9.27
C HIS A 52 3.06 3.88 -8.90
N ILE A 53 3.69 2.82 -8.40
CA ILE A 53 2.97 1.60 -7.97
C ILE A 53 1.97 1.92 -6.85
N LEU A 54 2.38 2.72 -5.86
CA LEU A 54 1.53 3.11 -4.72
C LEU A 54 0.37 4.03 -5.14
N PHE A 55 0.62 4.90 -6.12
CA PHE A 55 -0.43 5.71 -6.72
C PHE A 55 -1.47 4.83 -7.42
N PHE A 56 -1.04 3.91 -8.29
CA PHE A 56 -1.95 3.01 -8.97
C PHE A 56 -2.66 2.03 -8.03
N SER A 57 -1.99 1.59 -6.95
CA SER A 57 -2.62 0.71 -5.96
C SER A 57 -3.80 1.37 -5.24
N SER A 58 -3.80 2.70 -5.13
CA SER A 58 -4.93 3.43 -4.54
C SER A 58 -6.26 3.15 -5.24
N PHE A 59 -6.24 2.89 -6.56
CA PHE A 59 -7.44 2.59 -7.32
C PHE A 59 -8.07 1.23 -6.99
N GLN A 60 -7.37 0.33 -6.29
CA GLN A 60 -7.99 -0.89 -5.75
C GLN A 60 -9.11 -0.58 -4.75
N LEU A 61 -9.06 0.58 -4.09
CA LEU A 61 -10.12 1.01 -3.17
C LEU A 61 -11.42 1.38 -3.91
N SER A 62 -11.34 1.68 -5.21
CA SER A 62 -12.52 2.00 -6.02
C SER A 62 -13.47 0.82 -6.15
N PHE A 63 -12.99 -0.43 -6.08
CA PHE A 63 -13.86 -1.61 -6.13
C PHE A 63 -14.81 -1.67 -4.94
N ALA A 64 -14.32 -1.44 -3.71
CA ALA A 64 -15.16 -1.37 -2.53
C ALA A 64 -16.16 -0.20 -2.63
N LEU A 65 -15.72 0.95 -3.14
CA LEU A 65 -16.62 2.10 -3.38
C LEU A 65 -17.74 1.75 -4.37
N MET A 66 -17.40 1.28 -5.56
CA MET A 66 -18.37 0.94 -6.61
C MET A 66 -19.35 -0.13 -6.11
N PHE A 67 -18.87 -1.14 -5.39
CA PHE A 67 -19.74 -2.19 -4.87
C PHE A 67 -20.64 -1.69 -3.73
N SER A 68 -20.15 -0.83 -2.85
CA SER A 68 -21.00 -0.19 -1.83
C SER A 68 -22.12 0.66 -2.43
N LEU A 69 -21.84 1.38 -3.54
CA LEU A 69 -22.85 2.13 -4.28
C LEU A 69 -23.86 1.20 -4.97
N TYR A 70 -23.38 0.14 -5.62
CA TYR A 70 -24.22 -0.88 -6.25
C TYR A 70 -25.18 -1.53 -5.24
N CYS A 71 -24.69 -1.86 -4.05
CA CYS A 71 -25.50 -2.44 -2.97
C CYS A 71 -26.37 -1.40 -2.21
N GLN A 72 -26.28 -0.10 -2.57
CA GLN A 72 -26.98 1.02 -1.91
C GLN A 72 -26.55 1.26 -0.45
N PHE A 73 -25.34 0.85 -0.07
CA PHE A 73 -24.75 1.13 1.23
C PHE A 73 -24.10 2.53 1.27
N TYR A 74 -24.90 3.58 1.13
CA TYR A 74 -24.42 4.96 0.94
C TYR A 74 -23.51 5.47 2.07
N TYR A 75 -23.80 5.10 3.32
CA TYR A 75 -22.95 5.44 4.45
C TYR A 75 -21.52 4.89 4.26
N LEU A 76 -21.39 3.61 3.88
CA LEU A 76 -20.09 2.99 3.61
C LEU A 76 -19.41 3.61 2.38
N ALA A 77 -20.19 3.99 1.36
CA ALA A 77 -19.67 4.66 0.18
C ALA A 77 -19.00 6.01 0.51
N ILE A 78 -19.52 6.77 1.49
CA ILE A 78 -18.89 8.02 1.95
C ILE A 78 -17.50 7.76 2.52
N PHE A 79 -17.35 6.77 3.41
CA PHE A 79 -16.05 6.44 4.01
C PHE A 79 -15.08 5.83 3.00
N ASN A 80 -15.56 4.98 2.08
CA ASN A 80 -14.74 4.46 0.99
C ASN A 80 -14.26 5.56 0.04
N SER A 81 -15.10 6.57 -0.24
CA SER A 81 -14.71 7.73 -1.03
C SER A 81 -13.63 8.54 -0.34
N GLY A 82 -13.79 8.82 0.96
CA GLY A 82 -12.77 9.52 1.73
C GLY A 82 -11.43 8.77 1.77
N LEU A 83 -11.46 7.45 1.95
CA LEU A 83 -10.25 6.62 1.92
C LEU A 83 -9.57 6.64 0.55
N LEU A 84 -10.34 6.48 -0.54
CA LEU A 84 -9.81 6.55 -1.90
C LEU A 84 -9.16 7.91 -2.17
N LEU A 85 -9.85 9.01 -1.86
CA LEU A 85 -9.36 10.36 -2.11
C LEU A 85 -8.11 10.68 -1.29
N SER A 86 -8.11 10.37 0.01
CA SER A 86 -6.94 10.59 0.87
C SER A 86 -5.72 9.80 0.40
N SER A 87 -5.90 8.55 -0.01
CA SER A 87 -4.86 7.70 -0.60
C SER A 87 -4.30 8.28 -1.90
N ILE A 88 -5.17 8.70 -2.85
CA ILE A 88 -4.73 9.33 -4.10
C ILE A 88 -3.95 10.62 -3.83
N ILE A 89 -4.47 11.49 -2.95
CA ILE A 89 -3.83 12.77 -2.62
C ILE A 89 -2.44 12.56 -2.00
N HIS A 90 -2.31 11.57 -1.12
CA HIS A 90 -1.03 11.24 -0.49
C HIS A 90 -0.05 10.64 -1.50
N TRP A 91 -0.45 9.62 -2.26
CA TRP A 91 0.46 8.92 -3.16
C TRP A 91 0.80 9.67 -4.45
N ASN A 92 0.02 10.68 -4.82
CA ASN A 92 0.39 11.62 -5.88
C ASN A 92 1.68 12.38 -5.54
N LYS A 93 1.89 12.70 -4.25
CA LYS A 93 3.13 13.34 -3.77
C LYS A 93 3.46 12.80 -2.37
N PRO A 94 4.19 11.67 -2.28
CA PRO A 94 4.41 10.96 -1.02
C PRO A 94 5.41 11.71 -0.15
N THR A 95 4.89 12.52 0.76
CA THR A 95 5.64 13.27 1.77
C THR A 95 5.26 12.81 3.16
N LEU A 96 6.24 12.65 4.05
CA LEU A 96 5.95 12.48 5.48
C LEU A 96 5.32 13.76 6.03
N GLY A 97 4.35 13.65 6.95
CA GLY A 97 3.67 14.81 7.53
C GLY A 97 2.14 14.68 7.49
N LEU A 98 1.46 15.82 7.31
CA LEU A 98 0.01 15.92 7.45
C LEU A 98 -0.77 15.00 6.49
N ARG A 99 -0.37 14.94 5.21
CA ARG A 99 -1.04 14.10 4.20
C ARG A 99 -1.03 12.62 4.59
N ARG A 100 0.12 12.13 5.03
CA ARG A 100 0.26 10.75 5.52
C ARG A 100 -0.58 10.50 6.78
N LYS A 101 -0.65 11.47 7.70
CA LYS A 101 -1.52 11.36 8.88
C LYS A 101 -2.98 11.26 8.48
N ILE A 102 -3.45 12.10 7.55
CA ILE A 102 -4.83 12.07 7.05
C ILE A 102 -5.15 10.71 6.41
N ASP A 103 -4.29 10.22 5.52
CA ASP A 103 -4.42 8.91 4.86
C ASP A 103 -4.55 7.76 5.87
N ILE A 104 -3.64 7.66 6.84
CA ILE A 104 -3.69 6.63 7.89
C ILE A 104 -4.94 6.78 8.76
N THR A 105 -5.29 8.01 9.18
CA THR A 105 -6.49 8.26 9.99
C THR A 105 -7.75 7.85 9.24
N MET A 106 -7.84 8.16 7.94
CA MET A 106 -8.99 7.78 7.13
C MET A 106 -9.08 6.26 6.97
N ALA A 107 -7.95 5.57 6.80
CA ALA A 107 -7.91 4.10 6.78
C ALA A 107 -8.41 3.51 8.11
N PHE A 108 -8.00 4.08 9.24
CA PHE A 108 -8.44 3.65 10.57
C PHE A 108 -9.94 3.87 10.78
N ILE A 109 -10.45 5.06 10.45
CA ILE A 109 -11.89 5.38 10.53
C ILE A 109 -12.67 4.41 9.62
N ASN A 110 -12.23 4.21 8.38
CA ASN A 110 -12.90 3.30 7.46
C ASN A 110 -12.94 1.86 8.02
N CYS A 111 -11.85 1.42 8.64
CA CYS A 111 -11.78 0.11 9.31
C CYS A 111 -12.79 -0.01 10.46
N ILE A 112 -12.91 1.02 11.32
CA ILE A 112 -13.90 1.04 12.42
C ILE A 112 -15.32 0.98 11.89
N ILE A 113 -15.64 1.78 10.87
CA ILE A 113 -16.96 1.80 10.27
C ILE A 113 -17.34 0.44 9.69
N HIS A 114 -16.40 -0.24 9.04
CA HIS A 114 -16.59 -1.61 8.57
C HIS A 114 -16.77 -2.60 9.71
N ALA A 115 -16.09 -2.41 10.84
CA ALA A 115 -16.27 -3.23 12.05
C ALA A 115 -17.70 -3.12 12.59
N ILE A 116 -18.18 -1.89 12.76
CA ILE A 116 -19.54 -1.60 13.25
C ILE A 116 -20.58 -2.21 12.31
N TYR A 117 -20.42 -2.00 11.00
CA TYR A 117 -21.31 -2.57 10.00
C TYR A 117 -21.29 -4.11 10.05
N ALA A 118 -20.12 -4.73 10.00
CA ALA A 118 -19.98 -6.19 10.04
C ALA A 118 -20.61 -6.79 11.31
N PHE A 119 -20.41 -6.15 12.47
CA PHE A 119 -20.99 -6.55 13.74
C PHE A 119 -22.53 -6.46 13.74
N SER A 120 -23.09 -5.42 13.11
CA SER A 120 -24.56 -5.24 13.03
C SER A 120 -25.27 -6.22 12.09
N ILE A 121 -24.54 -6.83 11.14
CA ILE A 121 -25.15 -7.70 10.12
C ILE A 121 -25.22 -9.14 10.60
N ASN A 122 -24.09 -9.82 10.81
CA ASN A 122 -24.04 -11.19 11.34
C ASN A 122 -22.63 -11.60 11.76
N SER A 123 -22.53 -12.73 12.48
CA SER A 123 -21.27 -13.29 12.98
C SER A 123 -20.26 -13.66 11.89
N MET A 124 -20.70 -14.09 10.70
CA MET A 124 -19.80 -14.41 9.59
C MET A 124 -19.15 -13.15 9.01
N CYS A 125 -19.90 -12.06 8.84
CA CYS A 125 -19.34 -10.77 8.42
C CYS A 125 -18.30 -10.26 9.43
N PHE A 126 -18.62 -10.35 10.73
CA PHE A 126 -17.68 -9.97 11.79
C PHE A 126 -16.41 -10.83 11.77
N PHE A 127 -16.55 -12.14 11.58
CA PHE A 127 -15.42 -13.07 11.48
C PHE A 127 -14.50 -12.73 10.28
N VAL A 128 -15.07 -12.46 9.11
CA VAL A 128 -14.33 -12.03 7.92
C VAL A 128 -13.57 -10.73 8.20
N TRP A 129 -14.23 -9.73 8.79
CA TRP A 129 -13.60 -8.46 9.16
C TRP A 129 -12.43 -8.66 10.14
N LEU A 130 -12.63 -9.50 11.17
CA LEU A 130 -11.63 -9.75 12.21
C LEU A 130 -10.35 -10.39 11.62
N LEU A 131 -10.51 -11.46 10.82
CA LEU A 131 -9.38 -12.13 10.17
C LEU A 131 -8.64 -11.19 9.21
N ALA A 132 -9.37 -10.45 8.39
CA ALA A 132 -8.78 -9.48 7.48
C ALA A 132 -8.00 -8.40 8.23
N THR A 133 -8.53 -7.91 9.35
CA THR A 133 -7.87 -6.88 10.17
C THR A 133 -6.58 -7.40 10.79
N ILE A 134 -6.59 -8.60 11.37
CA ILE A 134 -5.38 -9.24 11.89
C ILE A 134 -4.35 -9.39 10.78
N PHE A 135 -4.75 -9.89 9.61
CA PHE A 135 -3.86 -10.07 8.48
C PHE A 135 -3.28 -8.75 7.97
N MET A 136 -4.11 -7.70 7.84
CA MET A 136 -3.65 -6.35 7.47
C MET A 136 -2.65 -5.77 8.47
N ILE A 137 -2.85 -5.97 9.79
CA ILE A 137 -1.90 -5.53 10.82
C ILE A 137 -0.55 -6.25 10.63
N VAL A 138 -0.56 -7.56 10.42
CA VAL A 138 0.67 -8.34 10.16
C VAL A 138 1.38 -7.84 8.90
N LEU A 139 0.64 -7.63 7.80
CA LEU A 139 1.18 -7.10 6.56
C LEU A 139 1.77 -5.70 6.74
N TYR A 140 1.08 -4.81 7.47
CA TYR A 140 1.54 -3.46 7.74
C TYR A 140 2.83 -3.44 8.57
N LEU A 141 2.87 -4.20 9.67
CA LEU A 141 4.05 -4.30 10.53
C LEU A 141 5.25 -4.90 9.79
N THR A 142 5.00 -5.91 8.96
CA THR A 142 6.04 -6.55 8.14
C THR A 142 6.55 -5.59 7.07
N GLY A 143 5.65 -4.93 6.33
CA GLY A 143 5.99 -3.92 5.33
C GLY A 143 6.83 -2.78 5.91
N LYS A 144 6.50 -2.31 7.11
CA LYS A 144 7.23 -1.25 7.81
C LYS A 144 8.69 -1.60 8.08
N ARG A 145 9.06 -2.88 8.23
CA ARG A 145 10.45 -3.33 8.43
C ARG A 145 11.33 -3.11 7.20
N PHE A 146 10.74 -2.98 6.02
CA PHE A 146 11.47 -2.81 4.76
C PHE A 146 11.76 -1.34 4.38
N SER A 147 11.60 -0.40 5.33
CA SER A 147 12.04 1.00 5.20
C SER A 147 11.68 1.68 3.87
N TYR A 148 10.43 1.50 3.42
CA TYR A 148 9.88 2.16 2.22
C TYR A 148 10.56 1.79 0.88
N ASN A 149 11.19 0.60 0.81
CA ASN A 149 11.67 0.03 -0.45
C ASN A 149 10.54 -0.71 -1.23
N SER A 150 10.90 -1.39 -2.32
CA SER A 150 9.97 -2.17 -3.15
C SER A 150 9.18 -3.25 -2.39
N TYR A 151 9.77 -3.89 -1.38
CA TYR A 151 9.06 -4.85 -0.52
C TYR A 151 8.01 -4.14 0.33
N SER A 152 8.34 -2.99 0.93
CA SER A 152 7.34 -2.19 1.66
C SER A 152 6.17 -1.79 0.75
N THR A 153 6.43 -1.48 -0.52
CA THR A 153 5.40 -1.21 -1.52
C THR A 153 4.52 -2.42 -1.79
N LEU A 154 5.11 -3.61 -1.92
CA LEU A 154 4.36 -4.86 -2.09
C LEU A 154 3.45 -5.15 -0.89
N TYR A 155 3.95 -5.00 0.33
CA TYR A 155 3.13 -5.16 1.53
C TYR A 155 1.99 -4.14 1.60
N HIS A 156 2.23 -2.89 1.20
CA HIS A 156 1.17 -1.89 1.10
C HIS A 156 0.09 -2.30 0.09
N LEU A 157 0.48 -2.80 -1.08
CA LEU A 157 -0.45 -3.36 -2.07
C LEU A 157 -1.30 -4.49 -1.48
N LEU A 158 -0.67 -5.41 -0.74
CA LEU A 158 -1.37 -6.52 -0.08
C LEU A 158 -2.34 -6.05 1.00
N VAL A 159 -2.02 -4.96 1.72
CA VAL A 159 -2.95 -4.33 2.66
C VAL A 159 -4.19 -3.81 1.93
N HIS A 160 -4.01 -3.07 0.82
CA HIS A 160 -5.13 -2.60 -0.01
C HIS A 160 -5.96 -3.77 -0.55
N ALA A 161 -5.32 -4.78 -1.12
CA ALA A 161 -6.00 -5.96 -1.65
C ALA A 161 -6.81 -6.69 -0.58
N THR A 162 -6.22 -6.95 0.58
CA THR A 162 -6.90 -7.62 1.70
C THR A 162 -8.10 -6.82 2.19
N GLY A 163 -7.92 -5.51 2.42
CA GLY A 163 -8.99 -4.63 2.87
C GLY A 163 -10.15 -4.56 1.88
N THR A 164 -9.84 -4.38 0.59
CA THR A 164 -10.86 -4.36 -0.48
C THR A 164 -11.59 -5.70 -0.55
N MET A 165 -10.87 -6.84 -0.59
CA MET A 165 -11.51 -8.16 -0.67
C MET A 165 -12.41 -8.42 0.54
N SER A 166 -11.95 -8.07 1.75
CA SER A 166 -12.78 -8.17 2.95
C SER A 166 -14.05 -7.33 2.86
N ALA A 167 -13.96 -6.08 2.40
CA ALA A 167 -15.12 -5.22 2.23
C ALA A 167 -16.12 -5.81 1.22
N LEU A 168 -15.62 -6.28 0.06
CA LEU A 168 -16.45 -6.93 -0.95
C LEU A 168 -17.16 -8.17 -0.41
N SER A 169 -16.44 -9.03 0.32
CA SER A 169 -17.03 -10.22 0.96
C SER A 169 -18.13 -9.86 1.96
N ILE A 170 -17.90 -8.85 2.81
CA ILE A 170 -18.90 -8.38 3.79
C ILE A 170 -20.14 -7.85 3.06
N TYR A 171 -19.97 -7.06 2.00
CA TYR A 171 -21.10 -6.48 1.26
C TYR A 171 -21.90 -7.57 0.54
N TYR A 172 -21.22 -8.53 -0.06
CA TYR A 172 -21.84 -9.66 -0.74
C TYR A 172 -22.68 -10.52 0.24
N ILE A 173 -22.09 -10.91 1.37
CA ILE A 173 -22.79 -11.68 2.40
C ILE A 173 -23.99 -10.88 2.95
N SER A 174 -23.80 -9.58 3.19
CA SER A 174 -24.88 -8.73 3.68
C SER A 174 -26.02 -8.58 2.67
N LYS A 175 -25.72 -8.51 1.37
CA LYS A 175 -26.73 -8.36 0.32
C LYS A 175 -27.46 -9.66 0.03
N ASN A 176 -26.78 -10.81 0.04
CA ASN A 176 -27.42 -12.11 -0.15
C ASN A 176 -28.47 -12.41 0.93
N LYS A 177 -28.23 -12.04 2.20
CA LYS A 177 -29.24 -12.19 3.25
C LYS A 177 -30.47 -11.28 3.10
N LEU A 178 -30.37 -10.21 2.33
CA LEU A 178 -31.51 -9.34 1.99
C LEU A 178 -32.44 -9.96 0.93
N ILE A 179 -31.97 -11.00 0.21
CA ILE A 179 -32.73 -11.68 -0.85
C ILE A 179 -33.52 -12.89 -0.29
N ASP A 180 -33.04 -13.54 0.77
CA ASP A 180 -33.71 -14.71 1.37
C ASP A 180 -34.85 -14.37 2.37
N HIS A 181 -35.09 -13.08 2.63
CA HIS A 181 -36.15 -12.61 3.53
C HIS A 181 -37.22 -11.73 2.84
N SER A 182 -37.25 -11.68 1.50
CA SER A 182 -38.28 -11.00 0.70
C SER A 182 -39.23 -11.97 0.04
#